data_AF-A0A833VD41-F1
#
_entry.id   AF-A0A833VD41-F1
#
_cell.length_a   1.000
_cell.length_b   1.000
_cell.length_c   1.000
_cell.angle_alpha   90.00
_cell.angle_beta   90.00
_cell.angle_gamma   90.00
#
_symmetry.space_group_name_H-M   'P 1'
#
loop_
_entity.id
_entity.type
_entity.pdbx_description
1 polymer ?
#
loop_
_entity_poly.entity_id
_entity_poly.type
_entity_poly.pdbx_seq_one_letter_code
_entity_poly.pdbx_strand_id
1 'polypeptide(L)'
;MPRGFLAVTKLKLTKPNMKMKKEKKPKTPESYKTRTKTPTLRNLLLGPTAKTNLRDTGLGALYCLPDDLLHDILSLLDATDLAVFSTASKSTYVFSSHDPLWRSLVLSKFEGQFSFVHSWKYTYINSLTGKPPPVPESLKITNFYSDYLFQSYLCANMEFKPEWLKRDNIQRRRGISVEEFISCFKEPNKPVLLEGCIDTWPALKKWTRGYQTR
;
A
#
# COMPACT_ATOMS: atom_id res chain seq x y z
N MET A 1 58.54 13.75 -49.87
CA MET A 1 59.85 14.42 -49.77
C MET A 1 60.20 14.56 -48.28
N PRO A 2 61.45 14.27 -47.89
CA PRO A 2 61.74 12.95 -47.31
C PRO A 2 62.76 13.03 -46.15
N ARG A 3 63.07 11.86 -45.56
CA ARG A 3 64.37 11.35 -45.04
C ARG A 3 64.02 10.23 -44.07
N GLY A 4 64.60 9.03 -44.09
CA GLY A 4 65.79 8.49 -44.70
C GLY A 4 66.11 7.24 -43.87
N PHE A 5 66.43 6.13 -44.54
CA PHE A 5 66.71 4.81 -43.98
C PHE A 5 67.83 4.79 -42.92
N LEU A 6 67.74 3.88 -41.96
CA LEU A 6 68.87 3.01 -41.56
C LEU A 6 68.35 1.79 -40.78
N ALA A 7 68.73 0.62 -41.27
CA ALA A 7 68.48 -0.68 -40.67
C ALA A 7 69.64 -1.09 -39.75
N VAL A 8 69.45 -2.27 -39.12
CA VAL A 8 70.46 -3.17 -38.52
C VAL A 8 70.70 -2.91 -37.01
N THR A 9 70.25 -3.79 -36.12
CA THR A 9 70.99 -5.01 -35.76
C THR A 9 70.10 -6.00 -34.96
N LYS A 10 70.28 -7.29 -35.26
CA LYS A 10 69.76 -8.41 -34.46
C LYS A 10 70.66 -8.62 -33.23
N LEU A 11 70.07 -8.77 -32.05
CA LEU A 11 70.64 -9.56 -30.97
C LEU A 11 69.64 -10.65 -30.57
N LYS A 12 69.95 -11.89 -30.94
CA LYS A 12 69.34 -13.11 -30.38
C LYS A 12 69.88 -13.26 -28.96
N LEU A 13 69.01 -13.59 -28.00
CA LEU A 13 69.36 -14.46 -26.87
C LEU A 13 68.07 -15.10 -26.31
N THR A 14 67.96 -16.40 -26.61
CA THR A 14 67.42 -17.50 -25.76
C THR A 14 66.08 -17.32 -25.04
N LYS A 15 65.09 -18.14 -25.45
CA LYS A 15 63.86 -18.44 -24.70
C LYS A 15 64.19 -19.18 -23.39
N PRO A 16 63.33 -19.04 -22.37
CA PRO A 16 62.64 -20.25 -21.92
C PRO A 16 61.14 -20.05 -21.68
N ASN A 17 60.38 -20.91 -22.36
CA ASN A 17 59.36 -21.79 -21.81
C ASN A 17 58.33 -21.20 -20.82
N MET A 18 57.15 -20.78 -21.34
CA MET A 18 55.90 -20.87 -20.57
C MET A 18 54.79 -21.47 -21.44
N LYS A 19 54.17 -22.50 -20.89
CA LYS A 19 53.26 -23.45 -21.54
C LYS A 19 52.02 -22.76 -22.12
N MET A 20 51.70 -23.11 -23.36
CA MET A 20 50.48 -22.71 -24.06
C MET A 20 49.24 -23.27 -23.37
N LYS A 21 48.33 -22.41 -22.89
CA LYS A 21 46.92 -22.77 -22.68
C LYS A 21 46.22 -22.65 -24.03
N LYS A 22 45.69 -23.77 -24.54
CA LYS A 22 44.90 -23.81 -25.78
C LYS A 22 43.61 -23.00 -25.63
N GLU A 23 43.41 -22.11 -26.58
CA GLU A 23 42.24 -21.26 -26.80
C GLU A 23 41.04 -22.10 -27.27
N LYS A 24 39.83 -21.82 -26.74
CA LYS A 24 38.56 -22.35 -27.27
C LYS A 24 37.71 -21.18 -27.79
N LYS A 25 37.27 -21.32 -29.05
CA LYS A 25 36.50 -20.39 -29.89
C LYS A 25 35.21 -19.84 -29.24
N PRO A 26 34.72 -18.67 -29.69
CA PRO A 26 33.59 -17.96 -29.09
C PRO A 26 32.27 -18.69 -29.37
N LYS A 27 31.42 -18.80 -28.34
CA LYS A 27 30.04 -19.29 -28.48
C LYS A 27 29.07 -18.12 -28.63
N THR A 28 28.24 -18.22 -29.66
CA THR A 28 27.07 -17.39 -30.00
C THR A 28 26.12 -17.26 -28.79
N PRO A 29 25.40 -16.14 -28.58
CA PRO A 29 24.62 -15.91 -27.38
C PRO A 29 23.43 -16.87 -27.29
N GLU A 30 23.55 -17.82 -26.36
CA GLU A 30 22.54 -18.81 -26.05
C GLU A 30 21.45 -18.18 -25.17
N SER A 31 20.28 -18.02 -25.79
CA SER A 31 18.92 -18.07 -25.22
C SER A 31 18.67 -17.46 -23.84
N TYR A 32 17.82 -16.43 -23.84
CA TYR A 32 16.89 -16.01 -22.78
C TYR A 32 16.95 -16.85 -21.50
N LYS A 33 17.77 -16.42 -20.53
CA LYS A 33 17.65 -16.89 -19.16
C LYS A 33 16.25 -16.52 -18.68
N THR A 34 15.43 -17.53 -18.43
CA THR A 34 14.13 -17.41 -17.77
C THR A 34 14.32 -16.61 -16.50
N ARG A 35 13.76 -15.40 -16.47
CA ARG A 35 13.69 -14.53 -15.31
C ARG A 35 13.20 -15.38 -14.14
N THR A 36 14.05 -15.58 -13.14
CA THR A 36 13.68 -16.21 -11.87
C THR A 36 12.42 -15.52 -11.38
N LYS A 37 11.29 -16.25 -11.35
CA LYS A 37 10.00 -15.73 -10.90
C LYS A 37 10.20 -15.25 -9.46
N THR A 38 10.22 -13.95 -9.25
CA THR A 38 10.07 -13.38 -7.91
C THR A 38 8.79 -13.96 -7.31
N PRO A 39 8.82 -14.58 -6.12
CA PRO A 39 7.60 -15.01 -5.47
C PRO A 39 6.71 -13.78 -5.28
N THR A 40 5.49 -13.81 -5.79
CA THR A 40 4.49 -12.78 -5.50
C THR A 40 4.17 -12.82 -4.00
N LEU A 41 3.73 -11.70 -3.41
CA LEU A 41 3.35 -11.65 -1.98
C LEU A 41 2.35 -12.75 -1.61
N ARG A 42 1.42 -13.04 -2.53
CA ARG A 42 0.50 -14.17 -2.48
C ARG A 42 1.19 -15.52 -2.23
N ASN A 43 2.29 -15.82 -2.92
CA ASN A 43 3.03 -17.08 -2.77
C ASN A 43 3.83 -17.15 -1.46
N LEU A 44 4.12 -16.01 -0.85
CA LEU A 44 4.81 -15.94 0.44
C LEU A 44 3.83 -16.15 1.61
N LEU A 45 2.61 -15.63 1.47
CA LEU A 45 1.60 -15.62 2.54
C LEU A 45 0.70 -16.86 2.53
N LEU A 46 0.51 -17.48 1.37
CA LEU A 46 -0.11 -18.81 1.30
C LEU A 46 0.94 -19.84 1.69
N GLY A 47 0.72 -20.57 2.80
CA GLY A 47 1.66 -21.57 3.30
C GLY A 47 2.03 -22.62 2.24
N PRO A 48 3.18 -23.31 2.38
CA PRO A 48 3.71 -24.23 1.37
C PRO A 48 2.77 -25.41 1.03
N THR A 49 1.74 -25.65 1.85
CA THR A 49 0.71 -26.68 1.66
C THR A 49 -0.56 -26.17 0.96
N ALA A 50 -0.74 -24.85 0.83
CA ALA A 50 -1.94 -24.26 0.24
C ALA A 50 -1.84 -24.25 -1.29
N LYS A 51 -2.37 -25.30 -1.92
CA LYS A 51 -2.44 -25.40 -3.40
C LYS A 51 -3.38 -24.36 -4.03
N THR A 52 -4.35 -23.84 -3.27
CA THR A 52 -5.41 -22.95 -3.76
C THR A 52 -5.75 -21.89 -2.73
N ASN A 53 -5.88 -20.63 -3.16
CA ASN A 53 -6.38 -19.54 -2.34
C ASN A 53 -7.89 -19.68 -2.15
N LEU A 54 -8.39 -19.62 -0.92
CA LEU A 54 -9.82 -19.71 -0.59
C LEU A 54 -10.62 -18.59 -1.27
N ARG A 55 -10.02 -17.40 -1.45
CA ARG A 55 -10.62 -16.32 -2.24
C ARG A 55 -11.03 -16.80 -3.62
N ASP A 56 -10.20 -17.63 -4.24
CA ASP A 56 -10.39 -18.06 -5.62
C ASP A 56 -11.55 -19.06 -5.77
N THR A 57 -11.65 -20.01 -4.84
CA THR A 57 -12.68 -21.05 -4.88
C THR A 57 -13.99 -20.59 -4.25
N GLY A 58 -13.94 -19.69 -3.28
CA GLY A 58 -15.11 -19.25 -2.53
C GLY A 58 -15.93 -18.14 -3.20
N LEU A 59 -15.37 -17.38 -4.15
CA LEU A 59 -16.12 -16.34 -4.87
C LEU A 59 -16.97 -16.87 -6.04
N GLY A 60 -16.75 -18.12 -6.46
CA GLY A 60 -17.47 -18.71 -7.59
C GLY A 60 -17.29 -17.88 -8.85
N ALA A 61 -18.41 -17.50 -9.48
CA ALA A 61 -18.40 -16.70 -10.72
C ALA A 61 -17.76 -15.31 -10.54
N LEU A 62 -17.76 -14.75 -9.32
CA LEU A 62 -17.16 -13.44 -9.03
C LEU A 62 -15.63 -13.50 -8.94
N TYR A 63 -15.02 -14.69 -9.03
CA TYR A 63 -13.58 -14.86 -9.00
C TYR A 63 -12.84 -14.02 -10.05
N CYS A 64 -13.45 -13.79 -11.21
CA CYS A 64 -12.82 -13.03 -12.29
C CYS A 64 -12.64 -11.53 -11.99
N LEU A 65 -13.36 -10.99 -10.99
CA LEU A 65 -13.28 -9.58 -10.64
C LEU A 65 -12.02 -9.31 -9.79
N PRO A 66 -11.29 -8.20 -10.02
CA PRO A 66 -10.34 -7.66 -9.06
C PRO A 66 -11.00 -7.35 -7.71
N ASP A 67 -10.24 -7.46 -6.61
CA ASP A 67 -10.78 -7.23 -5.26
C ASP A 67 -11.30 -5.80 -5.04
N ASP A 68 -10.65 -4.81 -5.65
CA ASP A 68 -11.08 -3.40 -5.59
C ASP A 68 -12.46 -3.23 -6.24
N LEU A 69 -12.64 -3.77 -7.45
CA LEU A 69 -13.93 -3.71 -8.16
C LEU A 69 -15.02 -4.51 -7.44
N LEU A 70 -14.66 -5.65 -6.85
CA LEU A 70 -15.59 -6.41 -6.01
C LEU A 70 -16.04 -5.57 -4.81
N HIS A 71 -15.11 -4.87 -4.14
CA HIS A 71 -15.45 -3.97 -3.04
C HIS A 71 -16.35 -2.82 -3.49
N ASP A 72 -16.07 -2.20 -4.63
CA ASP A 72 -16.90 -1.12 -5.19
C ASP A 72 -18.32 -1.59 -5.46
N ILE A 73 -18.50 -2.78 -6.03
CA ILE A 73 -19.83 -3.37 -6.25
C ILE A 73 -20.54 -3.64 -4.91
N LEU A 74 -19.83 -4.22 -3.94
CA LEU A 74 -20.40 -4.48 -2.61
C LEU A 74 -20.76 -3.19 -1.86
N SER A 75 -20.10 -2.07 -2.17
CA SER A 75 -20.41 -0.75 -1.57
C SER A 75 -21.76 -0.18 -2.01
N LEU A 76 -22.33 -0.70 -3.10
CA LEU A 76 -23.66 -0.33 -3.60
C LEU A 76 -24.79 -1.08 -2.90
N LEU A 77 -24.47 -2.16 -2.17
CA LEU A 77 -25.45 -3.00 -1.50
C LEU A 77 -25.85 -2.41 -0.15
N ASP A 78 -27.10 -2.66 0.25
CA ASP A 78 -27.56 -2.33 1.59
C ASP A 78 -27.08 -3.36 2.62
N ALA A 79 -27.34 -3.10 3.90
CA ALA A 79 -26.93 -4.00 4.98
C ALA A 79 -27.57 -5.40 4.90
N THR A 80 -28.79 -5.49 4.34
CA THR A 80 -29.54 -6.75 4.25
C THR A 80 -28.94 -7.62 3.16
N ASP A 81 -28.71 -7.05 1.98
CA ASP A 81 -28.10 -7.71 0.83
C ASP A 81 -26.66 -8.13 1.14
N LEU A 82 -25.88 -7.29 1.83
CA LEU A 82 -24.56 -7.66 2.32
C LEU A 82 -24.60 -8.83 3.31
N ALA A 83 -25.60 -8.85 4.19
CA ALA A 83 -25.78 -9.95 5.14
C ALA A 83 -26.13 -11.25 4.40
N VAL A 84 -27.06 -11.22 3.45
CA VAL A 84 -27.41 -12.38 2.61
C VAL A 84 -26.20 -12.86 1.82
N PHE A 85 -25.48 -11.96 1.16
CA PHE A 85 -24.26 -12.30 0.40
C PHE A 85 -23.19 -12.95 1.29
N SER A 86 -23.04 -12.47 2.53
CA SER A 86 -22.09 -13.04 3.49
C SER A 86 -22.36 -14.50 3.86
N THR A 87 -23.58 -15.01 3.62
CA THR A 87 -23.93 -16.41 3.90
C THR A 87 -23.56 -17.40 2.79
N ALA A 88 -23.21 -16.91 1.59
CA ALA A 88 -22.99 -17.77 0.43
C ALA A 88 -21.70 -18.60 0.51
N SER A 89 -20.61 -18.04 1.06
CA SER A 89 -19.34 -18.75 1.24
C SER A 89 -18.45 -18.07 2.28
N LYS A 90 -17.35 -18.75 2.67
CA LYS A 90 -16.34 -18.14 3.55
C LYS A 90 -15.68 -16.91 2.93
N SER A 91 -15.48 -16.90 1.61
CA SER A 91 -14.86 -15.77 0.92
C SER A 91 -15.83 -14.59 0.83
N THR A 92 -17.10 -14.84 0.53
CA THR A 92 -18.11 -13.78 0.54
C THR A 92 -18.31 -13.22 1.94
N TYR A 93 -18.27 -14.06 2.97
CA TYR A 93 -18.27 -13.62 4.36
C TYR A 93 -17.13 -12.65 4.68
N VAL A 94 -15.90 -12.95 4.23
CA VAL A 94 -14.72 -12.10 4.46
C VAL A 94 -14.90 -10.75 3.78
N PHE A 95 -15.25 -10.72 2.50
CA PHE A 95 -15.45 -9.47 1.75
C PHE A 95 -16.59 -8.64 2.32
N SER A 96 -17.74 -9.25 2.61
CA SER A 96 -18.87 -8.54 3.22
C SER A 96 -18.63 -8.09 4.65
N SER A 97 -17.68 -8.69 5.36
CA SER A 97 -17.35 -8.26 6.73
C SER A 97 -16.28 -7.17 6.76
N HIS A 98 -15.83 -6.66 5.60
CA HIS A 98 -14.84 -5.60 5.52
C HIS A 98 -15.38 -4.29 6.13
N ASP A 99 -14.64 -3.74 7.09
CA ASP A 99 -15.05 -2.59 7.92
C ASP A 99 -15.51 -1.33 7.15
N PRO A 100 -14.83 -0.89 6.07
CA PRO A 100 -15.25 0.27 5.28
C PRO A 100 -16.69 0.21 4.74
N LEU A 101 -17.18 -0.98 4.36
CA LEU A 101 -18.55 -1.16 3.86
C LEU A 101 -19.56 -0.76 4.94
N TRP A 102 -19.41 -1.33 6.13
CA TRP A 102 -20.29 -1.07 7.26
C TRP A 102 -20.14 0.35 7.80
N ARG A 103 -18.94 0.92 7.75
CA ARG A 103 -18.72 2.32 8.13
C ARG A 103 -19.58 3.26 7.28
N SER A 104 -19.57 3.07 5.96
CA SER A 104 -20.39 3.87 5.04
C SER A 104 -21.88 3.76 5.38
N LEU A 105 -22.36 2.54 5.62
CA LEU A 105 -23.76 2.27 5.99
C LEU A 105 -24.15 2.90 7.34
N VAL A 106 -23.28 2.85 8.35
CA VAL A 106 -23.54 3.49 9.64
C VAL A 106 -23.60 5.00 9.52
N LEU A 107 -22.63 5.60 8.83
CA LEU A 107 -22.54 7.05 8.69
C LEU A 107 -23.72 7.60 7.89
N SER A 108 -24.09 6.94 6.80
CA SER A 108 -25.23 7.35 5.96
C SER A 108 -26.57 7.16 6.67
N LYS A 109 -26.76 6.05 7.40
CA LYS A 109 -28.06 5.73 8.02
C LYS A 109 -28.33 6.48 9.33
N PHE A 110 -27.30 6.68 10.15
CA PHE A 110 -27.47 7.20 11.51
C PHE A 110 -26.96 8.64 11.68
N GLU A 111 -26.23 9.21 10.71
CA GLU A 111 -25.80 10.63 10.67
C GLU A 111 -25.11 11.16 11.95
N GLY A 112 -24.52 10.25 12.74
CA GLY A 112 -23.87 10.53 14.03
C GLY A 112 -24.62 10.07 15.28
N GLN A 113 -25.86 9.58 15.15
CA GLN A 113 -26.65 8.98 16.24
C GLN A 113 -26.28 7.51 16.45
N PHE A 114 -25.00 7.24 16.70
CA PHE A 114 -24.49 5.91 16.99
C PHE A 114 -23.34 5.98 17.99
N SER A 115 -23.11 4.88 18.70
CA SER A 115 -21.92 4.69 19.52
C SER A 115 -21.12 3.55 18.93
N PHE A 116 -19.84 3.78 18.66
CA PHE A 116 -18.97 2.76 18.10
C PHE A 116 -18.82 1.60 19.09
N VAL A 117 -19.08 0.37 18.63
CA VAL A 117 -18.97 -0.85 19.43
C VAL A 117 -18.19 -1.88 18.63
N HIS A 118 -16.99 -2.24 19.10
CA HIS A 118 -16.11 -3.29 18.57
C HIS A 118 -15.67 -3.15 17.09
N SER A 119 -16.59 -3.18 16.13
CA SER A 119 -16.37 -2.95 14.70
C SER A 119 -17.54 -2.19 14.08
N TRP A 120 -17.41 -1.74 12.83
CA TRP A 120 -18.48 -1.00 12.15
C TRP A 120 -19.73 -1.85 11.91
N LYS A 121 -19.58 -3.14 11.63
CA LYS A 121 -20.71 -4.08 11.52
C LYS A 121 -21.47 -4.21 12.84
N TYR A 122 -20.74 -4.32 13.94
CA TYR A 122 -21.30 -4.39 15.29
C TYR A 122 -22.01 -3.11 15.68
N THR A 123 -21.39 -1.98 15.35
CA THR A 123 -21.97 -0.65 15.52
C THR A 123 -23.29 -0.52 14.76
N TYR A 124 -23.36 -0.99 13.51
CA TYR A 124 -24.59 -0.99 12.73
C TYR A 124 -25.71 -1.79 13.40
N ILE A 125 -25.41 -3.02 13.85
CA ILE A 125 -26.39 -3.89 14.52
C ILE A 125 -26.84 -3.29 15.86
N ASN A 126 -25.91 -2.74 16.64
CA ASN A 126 -26.22 -2.11 17.92
C ASN A 126 -27.10 -0.86 17.73
N SER A 127 -26.79 -0.02 16.75
CA SER A 127 -27.60 1.16 16.41
C SER A 127 -28.98 0.79 15.86
N LEU A 128 -29.12 -0.35 15.19
CA LEU A 128 -30.40 -0.82 14.67
C LEU A 128 -31.29 -1.46 15.74
N THR A 129 -30.71 -2.28 16.62
CA THR A 129 -31.46 -3.09 17.59
C THR A 129 -31.51 -2.48 19.00
N GLY A 130 -30.69 -1.46 19.26
CA GLY A 130 -30.51 -0.87 20.59
C GLY A 130 -29.82 -1.79 21.59
N LYS A 131 -29.31 -2.95 21.16
CA LYS A 131 -28.62 -3.92 22.00
C LYS A 131 -27.30 -4.33 21.36
N PRO A 132 -26.21 -4.43 22.13
CA PRO A 132 -24.96 -4.93 21.59
C PRO A 132 -25.15 -6.40 21.20
N PRO A 133 -24.86 -6.78 19.94
CA PRO A 133 -24.90 -8.19 19.55
C PRO A 133 -23.84 -8.96 20.36
N PRO A 134 -24.06 -10.26 20.61
CA PRO A 134 -23.04 -11.09 21.24
C PRO A 134 -21.73 -11.01 20.45
N VAL A 135 -20.62 -10.98 21.16
CA VAL A 135 -19.28 -11.05 20.56
C VAL A 135 -19.25 -12.34 19.73
N PRO A 136 -18.92 -12.26 18.43
CA PRO A 136 -19.02 -13.43 17.58
C PRO A 136 -17.88 -14.37 17.96
N GLU A 137 -18.16 -15.67 17.98
CA GLU A 137 -17.08 -16.63 18.02
C GLU A 137 -16.21 -16.44 16.77
N SER A 138 -14.89 -16.32 16.96
CA SER A 138 -13.98 -16.01 15.87
C SER A 138 -14.01 -17.12 14.83
N LEU A 139 -14.60 -16.86 13.66
CA LEU A 139 -14.59 -17.82 12.56
C LEU A 139 -13.15 -17.96 12.05
N LYS A 140 -12.56 -19.14 12.26
CA LYS A 140 -11.20 -19.43 11.79
C LYS A 140 -11.22 -19.72 10.28
N ILE A 141 -10.81 -18.74 9.49
CA ILE A 141 -10.67 -18.85 8.04
C ILE A 141 -9.18 -19.01 7.72
N THR A 142 -8.83 -20.10 7.06
CA THR A 142 -7.45 -20.41 6.65
C THR A 142 -7.30 -20.31 5.13
N ASN A 143 -6.06 -20.11 4.66
CA ASN A 143 -5.71 -20.07 3.23
C ASN A 143 -6.43 -18.98 2.41
N PHE A 144 -6.81 -17.86 3.03
CA PHE A 144 -7.43 -16.73 2.35
C PHE A 144 -6.40 -15.60 2.15
N TYR A 145 -6.26 -15.12 0.92
CA TYR A 145 -5.43 -13.97 0.60
C TYR A 145 -6.11 -13.04 -0.41
N SER A 146 -6.02 -11.74 -0.15
CA SER A 146 -6.49 -10.65 -1.01
C SER A 146 -5.55 -9.48 -0.79
N ASP A 147 -4.94 -8.95 -1.86
CA ASP A 147 -4.03 -7.80 -1.76
C ASP A 147 -4.76 -6.58 -1.20
N TYR A 148 -6.00 -6.36 -1.64
CA TYR A 148 -6.85 -5.26 -1.19
C TYR A 148 -7.14 -5.33 0.32
N LEU A 149 -7.61 -6.48 0.81
CA LEU A 149 -7.95 -6.64 2.23
C LEU A 149 -6.68 -6.69 3.10
N PHE A 150 -5.57 -7.20 2.58
CA PHE A 150 -4.30 -7.25 3.28
C PHE A 150 -3.67 -5.86 3.46
N GLN A 151 -3.91 -4.92 2.54
CA GLN A 151 -3.39 -3.55 2.60
C GLN A 151 -3.69 -2.88 3.96
N SER A 152 -4.95 -2.93 4.42
CA SER A 152 -5.36 -2.32 5.69
C SER A 152 -4.61 -2.93 6.89
N TYR A 153 -4.45 -4.25 6.90
CA TYR A 153 -3.67 -4.95 7.92
C TYR A 153 -2.19 -4.56 7.86
N LEU A 154 -1.59 -4.57 6.67
CA LEU A 154 -0.20 -4.21 6.47
C LEU A 154 0.08 -2.79 6.95
N CYS A 155 -0.76 -1.82 6.58
CA CYS A 155 -0.64 -0.43 7.01
C CYS A 155 -0.78 -0.28 8.54
N ALA A 156 -1.66 -1.04 9.17
CA ALA A 156 -1.84 -1.00 10.63
C ALA A 156 -0.68 -1.64 11.42
N ASN A 157 0.02 -2.59 10.81
CA ASN A 157 1.11 -3.34 11.46
C ASN A 157 2.50 -2.97 10.95
N MET A 158 2.61 -1.97 10.06
CA MET A 158 3.89 -1.54 9.53
C MET A 158 4.69 -0.83 10.63
N GLU A 159 5.89 -1.33 10.92
CA GLU A 159 6.81 -0.66 11.82
C GLU A 159 7.34 0.62 11.18
N PHE A 160 7.17 1.74 11.87
CA PHE A 160 7.77 2.99 11.45
C PHE A 160 9.26 2.97 11.77
N LYS A 161 10.05 3.37 10.77
CA LYS A 161 11.48 3.60 10.96
C LYS A 161 11.70 4.58 12.13
N PRO A 162 12.56 4.26 13.12
CA PRO A 162 12.80 5.15 14.25
C PRO A 162 13.25 6.55 13.82
N GLU A 163 13.92 6.68 12.66
CA GLU A 163 14.31 7.98 12.10
C GLU A 163 13.11 8.88 11.79
N TRP A 164 11.96 8.31 11.39
CA TRP A 164 10.73 9.05 11.07
C TRP A 164 10.00 9.55 12.33
N LEU A 165 10.25 8.93 13.48
CA LEU A 165 9.62 9.28 14.75
C LEU A 165 10.41 10.33 15.55
N LYS A 166 11.68 10.57 15.20
CA LYS A 166 12.65 11.20 16.10
C LYS A 166 12.76 12.72 16.03
N ARG A 167 12.30 13.40 14.97
CA ARG A 167 12.33 14.88 14.94
C ARG A 167 11.49 15.46 13.83
N ASP A 168 10.61 16.39 14.21
CA ASP A 168 10.14 17.41 13.29
C ASP A 168 11.28 18.40 13.05
N ASN A 169 11.80 18.42 11.82
CA ASN A 169 12.88 19.29 11.39
C ASN A 169 12.38 20.53 10.63
N ILE A 170 11.06 20.70 10.52
CA ILE A 170 10.46 21.82 9.81
C ILE A 170 10.27 22.96 10.79
N GLN A 171 10.91 24.09 10.49
CA GLN A 171 10.82 25.29 11.32
C GLN A 171 9.40 25.83 11.31
N ARG A 172 8.88 26.21 12.49
CA ARG A 172 7.60 26.92 12.64
C ARG A 172 7.84 28.42 12.75
N ARG A 173 7.06 29.22 12.02
CA ARG A 173 7.14 30.68 12.04
C ARG A 173 5.75 31.29 12.09
N ARG A 174 5.57 32.30 12.94
CA ARG A 174 4.34 33.09 13.05
C ARG A 174 4.63 34.52 12.60
N GLY A 175 3.75 35.10 11.78
CA GLY A 175 3.84 36.51 11.37
C GLY A 175 5.09 36.88 10.57
N ILE A 176 5.61 35.96 9.74
CA ILE A 176 6.73 36.24 8.83
C ILE A 176 6.30 37.16 7.68
N SER A 177 7.15 38.10 7.26
CA SER A 177 6.88 38.91 6.07
C SER A 177 7.09 38.09 4.79
N VAL A 178 6.56 38.60 3.67
CA VAL A 178 6.72 37.93 2.37
C VAL A 178 8.19 37.91 1.94
N GLU A 179 8.90 39.00 2.17
CA GLU A 179 10.32 39.17 1.83
C GLU A 179 11.18 38.21 2.65
N GLU A 180 10.94 38.13 3.96
CA GLU A 180 11.66 37.22 4.86
C GLU A 180 11.36 35.75 4.52
N PHE A 181 10.12 35.43 4.13
CA PHE A 181 9.76 34.10 3.65
C PHE A 181 10.53 33.75 2.35
N ILE A 182 10.61 34.69 1.42
CA ILE A 182 11.30 34.48 0.14
C ILE A 182 12.79 34.22 0.36
N SER A 183 13.47 35.09 1.10
CA SER A 183 14.93 35.00 1.31
C SER A 183 15.33 33.81 2.18
N CYS A 184 14.55 33.49 3.22
CA CYS A 184 14.95 32.47 4.20
C CYS A 184 14.44 31.06 3.90
N PHE A 185 13.38 30.91 3.10
CA PHE A 185 12.73 29.62 2.85
C PHE A 185 12.51 29.30 1.38
N LYS A 186 11.93 30.21 0.60
CA LYS A 186 11.61 29.95 -0.82
C LYS A 186 12.86 29.80 -1.69
N GLU A 187 13.75 30.80 -1.67
CA GLU A 187 15.00 30.79 -2.43
C GLU A 187 15.93 29.64 -2.05
N PRO A 188 16.18 29.35 -0.75
CA PRO A 188 16.97 28.20 -0.35
C PRO A 188 16.22 26.85 -0.44
N ASN A 189 14.95 26.85 -0.89
CA ASN A 189 14.08 25.67 -1.01
C ASN A 189 13.97 24.86 0.30
N LYS A 190 13.77 25.55 1.43
CA LYS A 190 13.61 24.95 2.76
C LYS A 190 12.15 24.95 3.19
N PRO A 191 11.61 23.84 3.70
CA PRO A 191 10.24 23.79 4.19
C PRO A 191 10.09 24.62 5.47
N VAL A 192 8.91 25.22 5.63
CA VAL A 192 8.51 25.99 6.83
C VAL A 192 7.03 25.76 7.12
N LEU A 193 6.69 25.65 8.40
CA LEU A 193 5.31 25.61 8.90
C LEU A 193 4.90 27.02 9.32
N LEU A 194 3.85 27.55 8.70
CA LEU A 194 3.31 28.85 9.05
C LEU A 194 2.24 28.70 10.13
N GLU A 195 2.46 29.34 11.27
CA GLU A 195 1.54 29.33 12.40
C GLU A 195 0.69 30.61 12.44
N GLY A 196 -0.50 30.51 13.03
CA GLY A 196 -1.39 31.63 13.26
C GLY A 196 -2.13 32.17 12.02
N CYS A 197 -1.93 31.56 10.85
CA CYS A 197 -2.59 31.99 9.61
C CYS A 197 -4.11 31.80 9.62
N ILE A 198 -4.61 30.90 10.48
CA ILE A 198 -6.02 30.52 10.55
C ILE A 198 -6.73 31.04 11.81
N ASP A 199 -6.01 31.64 12.77
CA ASP A 199 -6.56 32.03 14.08
C ASP A 199 -7.75 33.00 13.97
N THR A 200 -7.75 33.85 12.94
CA THR A 200 -8.77 34.85 12.68
C THR A 200 -9.87 34.36 11.75
N TRP A 201 -9.78 33.13 11.25
CA TRP A 201 -10.75 32.62 10.27
C TRP A 201 -12.14 32.59 10.89
N PRO A 202 -13.14 33.23 10.25
CA PRO A 202 -14.52 33.18 10.72
C PRO A 202 -15.03 31.75 10.86
N ALA A 203 -14.51 30.81 10.06
CA ALA A 203 -14.83 29.39 10.13
C ALA A 203 -14.63 28.79 11.53
N LEU A 204 -13.61 29.22 12.28
CA LEU A 204 -13.34 28.71 13.64
C LEU A 204 -14.48 29.02 14.63
N LYS A 205 -15.24 30.09 14.39
CA LYS A 205 -16.33 30.53 15.28
C LYS A 205 -17.72 30.31 14.70
N LYS A 206 -17.85 30.48 13.38
CA LYS A 206 -19.13 30.51 12.69
C LYS A 206 -19.57 29.13 12.19
N TRP A 207 -18.64 28.23 11.85
CA TRP A 207 -19.02 26.92 11.30
C TRP A 207 -19.58 25.99 12.39
N THR A 208 -20.86 26.20 12.68
CA THR A 208 -21.69 25.26 13.41
C THR A 208 -22.63 24.56 12.42
N ARG A 209 -23.17 23.39 12.78
CA ARG A 209 -24.07 22.61 11.91
C ARG A 209 -25.25 23.45 11.39
N GLY A 210 -25.76 24.39 12.20
CA GLY A 210 -26.84 25.32 11.81
C GLY A 210 -26.42 26.53 10.95
N TYR A 211 -25.12 26.81 10.84
CA TYR A 211 -24.60 27.89 9.99
C TYR A 211 -24.47 27.46 8.52
N GLN A 212 -24.26 26.16 8.27
CA GLN A 212 -24.10 25.60 6.91
C GLN A 212 -25.44 25.31 6.20
N THR A 213 -26.56 25.32 6.94
CA THR A 213 -27.91 25.04 6.43
C THR A 213 -28.72 26.31 6.09
N ARG A 214 -28.07 27.48 6.02
CA ARG A 214 -28.64 28.75 5.52
C ARG A 214 -27.97 29.17 4.23
#